data_AF-A0A396PXP4-F1
#
_entry.id   AF-A0A396PXP4-F1
#
_cell.length_a   1.000
_cell.length_b   1.000
_cell.length_c   1.000
_cell.angle_alpha   90.00
_cell.angle_beta   90.00
_cell.angle_gamma   90.00
#
_symmetry.space_group_name_H-M   'P 1'
#
loop_
_entity.id
_entity.type
_entity.pdbx_description
1 polymer ?
#
loop_
_entity_poly.entity_id
_entity_poly.type
_entity_poly.pdbx_seq_one_letter_code
_entity_poly.pdbx_strand_id
1 'polypeptide(L)'
;MAARLLVDYLKLDRQFVVEDVNDKRHQEVIRFIMNMAKALNMQVIFEGIETKEQAELIYDMGCDFAQGHYYSKPRPFAELLDAE
;
A
#
# COMPACT_ATOMS: atom_id res chain seq x y z
N MET A 1 -19.69 9.76 -6.96
CA MET A 1 -19.54 9.67 -5.49
C MET A 1 -18.11 9.99 -5.06
N ALA A 2 -17.07 9.45 -5.71
CA ALA A 2 -15.65 9.78 -5.45
C ALA A 2 -15.29 11.28 -5.61
N ALA A 3 -15.87 11.98 -6.59
CA ALA A 3 -15.53 13.39 -6.90
C ALA A 3 -15.88 14.43 -5.81
N ARG A 4 -16.46 14.04 -4.67
CA ARG A 4 -16.78 14.92 -3.53
C ARG A 4 -16.14 14.49 -2.22
N LEU A 5 -15.29 13.45 -2.24
CA LEU A 5 -14.56 13.00 -1.06
C LEU A 5 -13.31 13.87 -0.89
N LEU A 6 -13.26 14.62 0.21
CA LEU A 6 -12.09 15.36 0.66
C LEU A 6 -11.27 14.44 1.57
N VAL A 7 -10.53 13.51 0.97
CA VAL A 7 -9.63 12.61 1.69
C VAL A 7 -8.25 12.69 1.07
N ASP A 8 -7.22 12.74 1.91
CA ASP A 8 -5.84 12.87 1.46
C ASP A 8 -5.19 11.50 1.20
N TYR A 9 -5.69 10.45 1.84
CA TYR A 9 -5.10 9.11 1.82
C TYR A 9 -6.11 8.04 1.41
N LEU A 10 -5.71 7.16 0.50
CA LEU A 10 -6.38 5.90 0.20
C LEU A 10 -5.56 4.74 0.77
N LYS A 11 -6.16 3.97 1.68
CA LYS A 11 -5.54 2.77 2.22
C LYS A 11 -6.05 1.53 1.50
N LEU A 12 -5.12 0.70 1.00
CA LEU A 12 -5.42 -0.59 0.42
C LEU A 12 -5.10 -1.65 1.46
N ASP A 13 -6.15 -2.20 2.08
CA ASP A 13 -6.07 -3.24 3.10
C ASP A 13 -5.33 -4.47 2.57
N ARG A 14 -4.79 -5.31 3.47
CA ARG A 14 -4.06 -6.55 3.15
C ARG A 14 -4.75 -7.45 2.12
N GLN A 15 -6.08 -7.40 2.01
CA GLN A 15 -6.82 -8.18 1.00
C GLN A 15 -6.50 -7.80 -0.45
N PHE A 16 -5.92 -6.61 -0.67
CA PHE A 16 -5.46 -6.15 -1.98
C PHE A 16 -4.00 -6.54 -2.26
N VAL A 17 -3.27 -7.04 -1.27
CA VAL A 17 -1.88 -7.49 -1.46
C VAL A 17 -1.88 -8.63 -2.46
N VAL A 18 -0.92 -8.54 -3.37
CA VAL A 18 -0.73 -9.53 -4.41
C VAL A 18 -0.09 -10.77 -3.76
N GLU A 19 -0.87 -11.84 -3.55
CA GLU A 19 -0.34 -13.11 -3.05
C GLU A 19 0.63 -13.75 -4.05
N ASP A 20 0.29 -13.74 -5.34
CA ASP A 20 1.19 -14.12 -6.44
C ASP A 20 1.59 -12.89 -7.23
N VAL A 21 2.82 -12.42 -7.03
CA VAL A 21 3.38 -11.25 -7.71
C VAL A 21 3.36 -11.36 -9.24
N ASN A 22 3.08 -12.52 -9.82
CA ASN A 22 2.96 -12.71 -11.26
C ASN A 22 1.51 -12.68 -11.78
N ASP A 23 0.49 -12.54 -10.92
CA ASP A 23 -0.91 -12.38 -11.35
C ASP A 23 -1.10 -11.02 -12.03
N LYS A 24 -0.94 -11.01 -13.35
CA LYS A 24 -1.09 -9.81 -14.19
C LYS A 24 -2.46 -9.16 -14.04
N ARG A 25 -3.53 -9.94 -13.87
CA ARG A 25 -4.88 -9.37 -13.76
C ARG A 25 -5.02 -8.62 -12.45
N HIS A 26 -4.52 -9.19 -11.35
CA HIS A 26 -4.53 -8.51 -10.05
C HIS A 26 -3.67 -7.25 -10.08
N GLN A 27 -2.48 -7.34 -10.68
CA GLN A 27 -1.63 -6.16 -10.88
C GLN A 27 -2.31 -5.03 -11.66
N GLU A 28 -3.07 -5.34 -12.73
CA GLU A 28 -3.82 -4.33 -13.48
C GLU A 28 -4.91 -3.66 -12.63
N VAL A 29 -5.58 -4.40 -11.76
CA VAL A 29 -6.56 -3.83 -10.82
C VAL A 29 -5.87 -2.85 -9.87
N ILE A 30 -4.72 -3.22 -9.31
CA ILE A 30 -3.95 -2.33 -8.45
C ILE A 30 -3.50 -1.08 -9.22
N ARG A 31 -2.94 -1.23 -10.43
CA ARG A 31 -2.57 -0.09 -11.29
C ARG A 31 -3.74 0.85 -11.56
N PHE A 32 -4.94 0.31 -11.81
CA PHE A 32 -6.13 1.13 -12.01
C PHE A 32 -6.50 1.93 -10.75
N ILE A 33 -6.47 1.30 -9.57
CA ILE A 33 -6.76 1.96 -8.29
C ILE A 33 -5.73 3.05 -8.00
N MET A 34 -4.44 2.77 -8.24
CA MET A 34 -3.35 3.74 -8.09
C MET A 34 -3.54 4.97 -8.98
N ASN A 35 -3.86 4.75 -10.25
CA ASN A 35 -4.11 5.84 -11.20
C ASN A 35 -5.33 6.67 -10.81
N MET A 36 -6.39 6.03 -10.30
CA MET A 36 -7.57 6.73 -9.77
C MET A 36 -7.19 7.61 -8.57
N ALA A 37 -6.44 7.07 -7.60
CA ALA A 37 -6.00 7.83 -6.43
C ALA A 37 -5.18 9.06 -6.84
N LYS A 38 -4.23 8.89 -7.76
CA LYS A 38 -3.44 9.99 -8.33
C LYS A 38 -4.32 11.04 -9.01
N ALA A 39 -5.31 10.65 -9.80
CA ALA A 39 -6.22 11.57 -10.47
C ALA A 39 -7.10 12.38 -9.49
N LEU A 40 -7.31 11.85 -8.28
CA LEU A 40 -8.02 12.52 -7.20
C LEU A 40 -7.09 13.27 -6.22
N ASN A 41 -5.79 13.34 -6.53
CA ASN A 41 -4.74 13.91 -5.67
C ASN A 41 -4.68 13.25 -4.28
N MET A 42 -4.89 11.94 -4.21
CA MET A 42 -4.75 11.14 -3.00
C MET A 42 -3.40 10.43 -2.98
N GLN A 43 -2.80 10.29 -1.80
CA GLN A 43 -1.66 9.41 -1.56
C GLN A 43 -2.13 8.01 -1.22
N VAL A 44 -1.41 6.98 -1.67
CA VAL A 44 -1.78 5.57 -1.43
C VAL A 44 -0.90 4.95 -0.36
N ILE A 45 -1.55 4.28 0.60
CA ILE A 45 -0.90 3.44 1.61
C ILE A 45 -1.29 1.98 1.36
N PHE A 46 -0.33 1.11 1.04
CA PHE A 46 -0.55 -0.33 0.96
C PHE A 46 -0.33 -0.99 2.32
N GLU A 47 -1.30 -1.76 2.79
CA GLU A 47 -1.20 -2.51 4.05
C GLU A 47 -0.98 -4.01 3.80
N GLY A 48 -0.33 -4.69 4.75
CA GLY A 48 -0.14 -6.13 4.70
C GLY A 48 1.05 -6.61 3.87
N ILE A 49 2.07 -5.77 3.67
CA ILE A 49 3.29 -6.19 2.97
C ILE A 49 4.12 -7.13 3.85
N GLU A 50 4.35 -8.34 3.38
CA GLU A 50 5.05 -9.40 4.13
C GLU A 50 6.37 -9.81 3.47
N THR A 51 6.52 -9.60 2.17
CA THR A 51 7.75 -9.95 1.44
C THR A 51 8.38 -8.77 0.71
N LYS A 52 9.66 -8.93 0.37
CA LYS A 52 10.42 -7.93 -0.39
C LYS A 52 9.86 -7.77 -1.80
N GLU A 53 9.47 -8.87 -2.44
CA GLU A 53 8.92 -8.88 -3.80
C GLU A 53 7.60 -8.13 -3.88
N GLN A 54 6.75 -8.25 -2.84
CA GLN A 54 5.54 -7.45 -2.72
C GLN A 54 5.85 -5.96 -2.60
N ALA A 55 6.83 -5.60 -1.77
CA ALA A 55 7.28 -4.22 -1.57
C ALA A 55 7.82 -3.59 -2.87
N GLU A 56 8.70 -4.31 -3.57
CA GLU A 56 9.27 -3.87 -4.85
C GLU A 56 8.17 -3.71 -5.91
N LEU A 57 7.23 -4.66 -5.99
CA LEU A 57 6.12 -4.60 -6.95
C LEU A 57 5.26 -3.34 -6.77
N ILE A 58 4.83 -3.02 -5.54
CA ILE A 58 4.00 -1.83 -5.30
C ILE A 58 4.80 -0.53 -5.43
N TYR A 59 6.09 -0.55 -5.10
CA TYR A 59 6.99 0.58 -5.29
C TYR A 59 7.12 0.93 -6.77
N ASP A 60 7.34 -0.08 -7.63
CA ASP A 60 7.40 0.09 -9.09
C ASP A 60 6.07 0.55 -9.69
N MET A 61 4.94 0.24 -9.04
CA MET A 61 3.61 0.77 -9.40
C MET A 61 3.38 2.22 -8.94
N GLY A 62 4.31 2.82 -8.21
CA GLY A 62 4.25 4.20 -7.73
C GLY A 62 3.49 4.37 -6.42
N CYS A 63 3.54 3.38 -5.51
CA CYS A 63 2.97 3.51 -4.17
C CYS A 63 3.74 4.50 -3.30
N ASP A 64 3.02 5.39 -2.60
CA ASP A 64 3.63 6.43 -1.76
C ASP A 64 4.11 5.86 -0.42
N PHE A 65 3.32 4.99 0.21
CA PHE A 65 3.61 4.42 1.52
C PHE A 65 3.25 2.94 1.59
N ALA A 66 4.03 2.18 2.37
CA ALA A 66 3.77 0.77 2.60
C ALA A 66 3.82 0.46 4.11
N GLN A 67 2.94 -0.44 4.55
CA GLN A 67 2.84 -0.93 5.92
C GLN A 67 2.75 -2.45 5.89
N GLY A 68 3.51 -3.13 6.74
CA GLY A 68 3.38 -4.56 6.93
C GLY A 68 4.53 -5.18 7.69
N HIS A 69 4.40 -6.48 7.99
CA HIS A 69 5.38 -7.23 8.77
C HIS A 69 6.76 -7.30 8.12
N TYR A 70 6.86 -7.10 6.81
CA TYR A 70 8.14 -6.95 6.12
C TYR A 70 9.00 -5.82 6.73
N TYR A 71 8.36 -4.70 7.10
CA TYR A 71 9.05 -3.54 7.69
C TYR A 71 9.13 -3.64 9.21
N SER A 72 8.00 -3.90 9.86
CA SER A 72 7.90 -4.04 11.31
C SER A 72 6.58 -4.72 11.67
N LYS A 73 6.62 -5.59 12.67
CA LYS A 73 5.40 -5.99 13.37
C LYS A 73 4.84 -4.81 14.17
N PRO A 74 3.54 -4.80 14.50
CA PRO A 74 3.00 -3.88 15.50
C PRO A 74 3.79 -4.03 16.81
N ARG A 75 4.22 -2.91 17.38
CA ARG A 75 5.02 -2.86 18.60
C ARG A 75 4.33 -2.00 19.66
N PRO A 76 4.47 -2.31 20.96
CA PRO A 76 4.11 -1.40 22.04
C PRO A 76 4.80 -0.06 21.90
N PHE A 77 4.16 1.02 22.38
CA PHE A 77 4.71 2.37 22.28
C PHE A 77 6.12 2.51 22.88
N ALA A 78 6.39 1.83 24.00
CA ALA A 78 7.70 1.86 24.64
C ALA A 78 8.82 1.36 23.71
N GLU A 79 8.57 0.33 22.91
CA GLU A 79 9.54 -0.26 21.99
C GLU A 79 9.73 0.57 20.70
N LEU A 80 8.90 1.59 20.46
CA LEU A 80 9.04 2.49 19.31
C LEU A 80 10.12 3.56 19.52
N LEU A 81 10.42 3.89 20.79
CA LEU A 81 11.38 4.94 21.14
C LEU A 81 12.84 4.47 21.09
N ASP A 82 13.05 3.15 21.08
CA ASP A 82 14.38 2.51 21.09
C ASP A 82 14.87 2.11 19.68
N ALA A 83 14.13 2.49 18.63
CA ALA A 83 14.48 2.16 17.25
C ALA A 83 15.47 3.18 16.66
N GLU A 84 16.77 2.84 16.69
CA GLU A 84 17.79 3.42 15.81
C GLU A 84 17.70 2.88 14.37
#